data_AF-A0A7Y5D788-F1
#
_entry.id   AF-A0A7Y5D788-F1
#
_cell.length_a   1.000
_cell.length_b   1.000
_cell.length_c   1.000
_cell.angle_alpha   90.00
_cell.angle_beta   90.00
_cell.angle_gamma   90.00
#
_symmetry.space_group_name_H-M   'P 1'
#
loop_
_entity.id
_entity.type
_entity.pdbx_description
1 polymer ?
#
loop_
_entity_poly.entity_id
_entity_poly.type
_entity_poly.pdbx_seq_one_letter_code
_entity_poly.pdbx_strand_id
1 'polypeptide(L)'
;MSQTPADDSRRTLLKTAAAGLAVCVTGTGAALAATTEAEAAAEAPYGKPGDFDFLAGEWKIRNRRLKTMGSDDWDEFEGEATCWTILGGVGSVEELRIPARNFSGMGLRLLDVEKRLWSDFWVNAKSGVLTTPGTTGVFVDGAGTFLADDMDGDKPIKVRGVWDRITPTSCRWHQALSYDDGKTWQGQWFMDWTRA
;
A
#
# COMPACT_ATOMS: atom_id res chain seq x y z
N MET A 1 45.09 -24.07 4.68
CA MET A 1 45.87 -22.84 4.40
C MET A 1 44.98 -21.99 3.52
N SER A 2 44.54 -20.76 3.81
CA SER A 2 44.79 -19.81 4.89
C SER A 2 43.70 -18.73 4.85
N GLN A 3 43.28 -18.28 6.03
CA GLN A 3 42.94 -16.90 6.46
C GLN A 3 42.10 -15.96 5.55
N THR A 4 40.96 -15.51 6.09
CA THR A 4 40.37 -14.14 5.95
C THR A 4 41.34 -13.11 6.58
N PRO A 5 41.33 -11.78 6.25
CA PRO A 5 40.27 -10.86 6.69
C PRO A 5 40.05 -9.57 5.84
N ALA A 6 39.10 -8.77 6.34
CA ALA A 6 38.63 -7.41 6.04
C ALA A 6 39.60 -6.38 5.43
N ASP A 7 39.01 -5.37 4.76
CA ASP A 7 39.56 -4.01 4.78
C ASP A 7 38.44 -2.99 4.97
N ASP A 8 38.67 -2.12 5.95
CA ASP A 8 37.82 -1.10 6.50
C ASP A 8 38.57 0.23 6.35
N SER A 9 37.84 1.34 6.20
CA SER A 9 38.35 2.73 6.17
C SER A 9 39.11 3.23 4.92
N ARG A 10 38.59 4.34 4.38
CA ARG A 10 39.41 5.55 4.10
C ARG A 10 38.55 6.81 4.09
N ARG A 11 38.61 7.51 5.23
CA ARG A 11 38.25 8.93 5.40
C ARG A 11 39.15 9.80 4.51
N THR A 12 38.63 10.90 3.96
CA THR A 12 39.45 12.05 3.59
C THR A 12 38.72 13.35 3.95
N LEU A 13 39.39 14.11 4.81
CA LEU A 13 39.09 15.47 5.26
C LEU A 13 39.49 16.48 4.18
N LEU A 14 38.75 17.58 4.07
CA LEU A 14 39.31 18.87 3.65
C LEU A 14 38.81 19.98 4.60
N LYS A 15 39.76 20.56 5.32
CA LYS A 15 39.68 21.85 6.00
C LYS A 15 40.61 22.82 5.26
N THR A 16 40.17 24.07 5.12
CA THR A 16 40.89 25.36 5.28
C THR A 16 39.99 26.46 4.70
N ALA A 17 40.01 27.75 5.06
CA ALA A 17 40.35 28.56 6.23
C ALA A 17 40.17 30.03 5.76
N ALA A 18 39.70 30.96 6.60
CA ALA A 18 40.21 32.35 6.70
C ALA A 18 39.32 33.22 7.60
N ALA A 19 39.97 34.08 8.38
CA ALA A 19 39.44 34.92 9.45
C ALA A 19 39.13 36.36 9.00
N GLY A 20 38.27 37.06 9.75
CA GLY A 20 38.04 38.50 9.69
C GLY A 20 37.45 39.02 11.01
N LEU A 21 38.02 40.11 11.53
CA LEU A 21 37.90 40.64 12.89
C LEU A 21 36.82 41.74 13.03
N ALA A 22 36.28 41.86 14.27
CA ALA A 22 35.70 43.03 14.94
C ALA A 22 34.24 43.47 14.64
N VAL A 23 33.40 43.55 15.68
CA VAL A 23 33.13 44.77 16.49
C VAL A 23 32.08 44.43 17.55
N CYS A 24 32.31 44.88 18.79
CA CYS A 24 31.37 44.76 19.91
C CYS A 24 30.34 45.89 19.83
N VAL A 25 29.04 45.56 19.76
CA VAL A 25 27.96 46.50 20.10
C VAL A 25 27.08 45.84 21.16
N THR A 26 27.08 46.45 22.35
CA THR A 26 26.12 46.17 23.42
C THR A 26 24.76 46.74 23.02
N GLY A 27 23.83 45.87 22.66
CA GLY A 27 22.43 46.22 22.42
C GLY A 27 21.52 45.36 23.28
N THR A 28 20.91 45.97 24.29
CA THR A 28 19.79 45.42 25.06
C THR A 28 18.59 45.23 24.14
N GLY A 29 18.43 44.02 23.62
CA GLY A 29 17.22 43.56 22.93
C GLY A 29 16.57 42.46 23.74
N ALA A 30 15.40 42.73 24.32
CA ALA A 30 14.55 41.70 24.90
C ALA A 30 14.20 40.69 23.80
N ALA A 31 14.80 39.50 23.87
CA ALA A 31 14.39 38.40 23.02
C ALA A 31 13.02 37.93 23.50
N LEU A 32 11.97 38.29 22.76
CA LEU A 32 10.71 37.55 22.84
C LEU A 32 11.06 36.10 22.52
N ALA A 33 10.82 35.22 23.50
CA ALA A 33 10.80 33.79 23.26
C ALA A 33 9.66 33.52 22.27
N ALA A 34 10.01 33.42 20.99
CA ALA A 34 9.15 32.81 20.01
C ALA A 34 9.02 31.35 20.41
N THR A 35 7.89 31.01 21.01
CA THR A 35 7.42 29.63 21.12
C THR A 35 7.16 29.15 19.70
N THR A 36 8.20 28.63 19.05
CA THR A 36 8.01 27.67 17.96
C THR A 36 7.48 26.40 18.62
N GLU A 37 6.17 26.33 18.81
CA GLU A 37 5.48 25.06 18.63
C GLU A 37 5.71 24.71 17.16
N ALA A 38 6.80 23.98 16.93
CA ALA A 38 6.98 23.21 15.72
C ALA A 38 5.79 22.25 15.69
N GLU A 39 4.78 22.64 14.92
CA GLU A 39 3.70 21.78 14.48
C GLU A 39 4.36 20.50 13.97
N ALA A 40 4.29 19.46 14.80
CA ALA A 40 4.96 18.20 14.54
C ALA A 40 4.44 17.72 13.18
N ALA A 41 5.29 17.74 12.15
CA ALA A 41 4.97 17.19 10.86
C ALA A 41 4.48 15.76 11.12
N ALA A 42 3.19 15.52 10.86
CA ALA A 42 2.59 14.22 11.08
C ALA A 42 3.43 13.18 10.31
N GLU A 43 3.90 12.15 11.01
CA GLU A 43 4.67 11.07 10.41
C GLU A 43 3.85 10.49 9.25
N ALA A 44 4.49 10.26 8.10
CA ALA A 44 3.79 9.72 6.94
C ALA A 44 3.09 8.41 7.32
N PRO A 45 1.86 8.14 6.83
CA PRO A 45 1.15 6.94 7.21
C PRO A 45 1.96 5.69 6.87
N TYR A 46 1.96 4.72 7.79
CA TYR A 46 2.77 3.51 7.69
C TYR A 46 1.93 2.27 8.02
N GLY A 47 2.26 1.16 7.38
CA GLY A 47 1.65 -0.14 7.64
C GLY A 47 2.07 -0.69 9.01
N LYS A 48 1.15 -1.39 9.66
CA LYS A 48 1.34 -2.04 10.96
C LYS A 48 0.78 -3.46 10.93
N PRO A 49 1.34 -4.39 11.74
CA PRO A 49 0.75 -5.70 11.90
C PRO A 49 -0.73 -5.57 12.31
N GLY A 50 -1.59 -6.37 11.69
CA GLY A 50 -3.03 -6.42 11.97
C GLY A 50 -3.90 -5.47 11.16
N ASP A 51 -3.33 -4.65 10.26
CA ASP A 51 -4.12 -3.77 9.37
C ASP A 51 -5.18 -4.53 8.54
N PHE A 52 -4.91 -5.80 8.22
CA PHE A 52 -5.83 -6.67 7.48
C PHE A 52 -6.68 -7.61 8.35
N ASP A 53 -6.62 -7.51 9.69
CA ASP A 53 -7.34 -8.44 10.59
C ASP A 53 -8.85 -8.37 10.43
N PHE A 54 -9.37 -7.23 9.98
CA PHE A 54 -10.79 -7.09 9.65
C PHE A 54 -11.24 -8.11 8.60
N LEU A 55 -10.34 -8.56 7.71
CA LEU A 55 -10.68 -9.45 6.61
C LEU A 55 -10.74 -10.92 7.06
N ALA A 56 -10.12 -11.32 8.16
CA ALA A 56 -10.11 -12.72 8.60
C ALA A 56 -11.54 -13.27 8.82
N GLY A 57 -11.84 -14.46 8.29
CA GLY A 57 -13.14 -15.14 8.39
C GLY A 57 -13.76 -15.49 7.03
N GLU A 58 -15.06 -15.81 7.06
CA GLU A 58 -15.85 -16.24 5.90
C GLU A 58 -16.72 -15.09 5.37
N TRP A 59 -16.83 -15.00 4.05
CA TRP A 59 -17.48 -13.88 3.35
C TRP A 59 -18.31 -14.30 2.16
N LYS A 60 -19.41 -13.58 1.96
CA LYS A 60 -20.15 -13.46 0.70
C LYS A 60 -19.78 -12.15 0.03
N ILE A 61 -19.67 -12.16 -1.30
CA ILE A 61 -19.18 -11.03 -2.08
C ILE A 61 -20.14 -10.78 -3.25
N ARG A 62 -20.59 -9.53 -3.38
CA ARG A 62 -21.28 -9.05 -4.59
C ARG A 62 -20.28 -8.28 -5.44
N ASN A 63 -20.04 -8.77 -6.64
CA ASN A 63 -19.13 -8.17 -7.59
C ASN A 63 -19.92 -7.33 -8.59
N ARG A 64 -19.35 -6.20 -8.98
CA ARG A 64 -19.74 -5.40 -10.13
C ARG A 64 -18.48 -4.98 -10.88
N ARG A 65 -18.28 -5.51 -12.09
CA ARG A 65 -17.07 -5.29 -12.90
C ARG A 65 -17.42 -4.77 -14.30
N LEU A 66 -16.69 -3.78 -14.79
CA LEU A 66 -16.82 -3.31 -16.16
C LEU A 66 -16.41 -4.42 -17.13
N LYS A 67 -17.21 -4.61 -18.18
CA LYS A 67 -16.83 -5.50 -19.28
C LYS A 67 -15.76 -4.88 -20.17
N THR A 68 -15.86 -3.57 -20.38
CA THR A 68 -14.94 -2.79 -21.23
C THR A 68 -14.67 -1.45 -20.58
N MET A 69 -13.40 -1.06 -20.48
CA MET A 69 -13.00 0.26 -20.00
C MET A 69 -13.61 1.38 -20.88
N GLY A 70 -13.96 2.50 -20.27
CA GLY A 70 -14.65 3.61 -20.95
C GLY A 70 -16.13 3.39 -21.27
N SER A 71 -16.68 2.20 -21.02
CA SER A 71 -18.12 1.90 -21.20
C SER A 71 -18.91 2.02 -19.90
N ASP A 72 -20.24 1.89 -19.99
CA ASP A 72 -21.15 1.71 -18.85
C ASP A 72 -21.82 0.32 -18.86
N ASP A 73 -21.17 -0.67 -19.48
CA ASP A 73 -21.64 -2.06 -19.49
C ASP A 73 -20.97 -2.84 -18.35
N TRP A 74 -21.79 -3.22 -17.37
CA TRP A 74 -21.37 -3.89 -16.15
C TRP A 74 -21.79 -5.34 -16.14
N ASP A 75 -20.92 -6.16 -15.56
CA ASP A 75 -21.16 -7.55 -15.24
C ASP A 75 -21.25 -7.71 -13.73
N GLU A 76 -22.34 -8.31 -13.24
CA GLU A 76 -22.62 -8.50 -11.82
C GLU A 76 -22.69 -9.99 -11.50
N PHE A 77 -22.04 -10.38 -10.41
CA PHE A 77 -21.94 -11.79 -10.02
C PHE A 77 -21.60 -11.98 -8.55
N GLU A 78 -21.96 -13.13 -8.00
CA GLU A 78 -21.69 -13.49 -6.62
C GLU A 78 -20.39 -14.28 -6.50
N GLY A 79 -19.66 -14.04 -5.43
CA GLY A 79 -18.50 -14.80 -5.02
C GLY A 79 -18.48 -15.00 -3.51
N GLU A 80 -17.46 -15.68 -3.04
CA GLU A 80 -17.22 -15.95 -1.63
C GLU A 80 -15.71 -15.96 -1.37
N ALA A 81 -15.32 -15.73 -0.12
CA ALA A 81 -13.93 -15.82 0.27
C ALA A 81 -13.76 -16.31 1.69
N THR A 82 -12.65 -17.00 1.91
CA THR A 82 -12.16 -17.36 3.23
C THR A 82 -10.82 -16.68 3.42
N CYS A 83 -10.65 -15.99 4.53
CA CYS A 83 -9.47 -15.19 4.79
C CYS A 83 -8.86 -15.52 6.15
N TRP A 84 -7.54 -15.43 6.23
CA TRP A 84 -6.77 -15.69 7.44
C TRP A 84 -5.77 -14.57 7.68
N THR A 85 -5.62 -14.17 8.93
CA THR A 85 -4.43 -13.48 9.41
C THR A 85 -3.41 -14.52 9.85
N ILE A 86 -2.16 -14.36 9.42
CA ILE A 86 -1.05 -15.24 9.76
C ILE A 86 0.13 -14.44 10.31
N LEU A 87 1.08 -15.16 10.91
CA LEU A 87 2.37 -14.60 11.35
C LEU A 87 2.24 -13.43 12.33
N GLY A 88 1.20 -13.41 13.17
CA GLY A 88 0.99 -12.35 14.15
C GLY A 88 0.60 -11.01 13.53
N GLY A 89 -0.12 -11.01 12.40
CA GLY A 89 -0.67 -9.79 11.79
C GLY A 89 0.15 -9.23 10.64
N VAL A 90 1.33 -9.78 10.32
CA VAL A 90 2.16 -9.30 9.20
C VAL A 90 1.80 -9.96 7.86
N GLY A 91 0.92 -10.95 7.87
CA GLY A 91 0.43 -11.61 6.67
C GLY A 91 -1.08 -11.79 6.67
N SER A 92 -1.71 -11.58 5.52
CA SER A 92 -3.11 -11.92 5.26
C SER A 92 -3.21 -12.77 4.00
N VAL A 93 -3.92 -13.89 4.10
CA VAL A 93 -4.18 -14.82 3.00
C VAL A 93 -5.68 -14.85 2.75
N GLU A 94 -6.07 -14.71 1.49
CA GLU A 94 -7.43 -14.78 1.01
C GLU A 94 -7.51 -15.90 -0.01
N GLU A 95 -8.44 -16.85 0.14
CA GLU A 95 -8.91 -17.68 -0.97
C GLU A 95 -10.26 -17.13 -1.44
N LEU A 96 -10.30 -16.64 -2.69
CA LEU A 96 -11.49 -16.13 -3.34
C LEU A 96 -12.03 -17.17 -4.31
N ARG A 97 -13.35 -17.37 -4.32
CA ARG A 97 -14.04 -18.32 -5.17
C ARG A 97 -15.26 -17.67 -5.82
N ILE A 98 -15.48 -17.99 -7.09
CA ILE A 98 -16.70 -17.64 -7.85
C ILE A 98 -17.22 -18.94 -8.46
N PRO A 99 -18.04 -19.72 -7.72
CA PRO A 99 -18.47 -21.05 -8.15
C PRO A 99 -19.17 -21.06 -9.51
N ALA A 100 -20.04 -20.07 -9.76
CA ALA A 100 -20.78 -19.94 -11.01
C ALA A 100 -19.89 -19.75 -12.25
N ARG A 101 -18.62 -19.35 -12.06
CA ARG A 101 -17.63 -19.14 -13.12
C ARG A 101 -16.50 -20.16 -13.10
N ASN A 102 -16.58 -21.17 -12.23
CA ASN A 102 -15.48 -22.12 -11.96
C ASN A 102 -14.13 -21.41 -11.80
N PHE A 103 -14.14 -20.33 -11.03
CA PHE A 103 -12.99 -19.46 -10.84
C PHE A 103 -12.58 -19.44 -9.37
N SER A 104 -11.28 -19.48 -9.13
CA SER A 104 -10.70 -19.17 -7.83
C SER A 104 -9.36 -18.46 -7.97
N GLY A 105 -8.97 -17.77 -6.92
CA GLY A 105 -7.68 -17.11 -6.81
C GLY A 105 -7.31 -16.87 -5.37
N MET A 106 -6.10 -16.38 -5.16
CA MET A 106 -5.57 -16.09 -3.84
C MET A 106 -5.05 -14.66 -3.77
N GLY A 107 -5.48 -13.92 -2.77
CA GLY A 107 -4.82 -12.69 -2.32
C GLY A 107 -3.78 -13.03 -1.26
N LEU A 108 -2.56 -12.53 -1.42
CA LEU A 108 -1.50 -12.62 -0.42
C LEU A 108 -1.01 -11.22 -0.09
N ARG A 109 -1.25 -10.76 1.14
CA ARG A 109 -0.76 -9.48 1.62
C ARG A 109 0.33 -9.68 2.66
N LEU A 110 1.45 -8.99 2.48
CA LEU A 110 2.61 -9.08 3.37
C LEU A 110 3.08 -7.68 3.77
N LEU A 111 3.34 -7.49 5.06
CA LEU A 111 3.93 -6.28 5.59
C LEU A 111 5.46 -6.41 5.57
N ASP A 112 6.13 -5.51 4.85
CA ASP A 112 7.54 -5.25 5.08
C ASP A 112 7.67 -4.47 6.39
N VAL A 113 8.11 -5.15 7.47
CA VAL A 113 8.16 -4.58 8.82
C VAL A 113 9.18 -3.45 8.93
N GLU A 114 10.28 -3.52 8.17
CA GLU A 114 11.31 -2.48 8.18
C GLU A 114 10.86 -1.24 7.40
N LYS A 115 10.30 -1.44 6.20
CA LYS A 115 9.77 -0.33 5.39
C LYS A 115 8.40 0.18 5.87
N ARG A 116 7.74 -0.59 6.75
CA ARG A 116 6.36 -0.39 7.19
C ARG A 116 5.40 -0.16 6.02
N LEU A 117 5.49 -1.02 5.01
CA LEU A 117 4.71 -0.93 3.77
C LEU A 117 4.11 -2.28 3.42
N TRP A 118 2.82 -2.30 3.11
CA TRP A 118 2.15 -3.52 2.67
C TRP A 118 2.37 -3.74 1.17
N SER A 119 2.50 -5.00 0.78
CA SER A 119 2.38 -5.46 -0.61
C SER A 119 1.20 -6.42 -0.73
N ASP A 120 0.31 -6.22 -1.69
CA ASP A 120 -0.84 -7.06 -2.02
C ASP A 120 -0.59 -7.75 -3.38
N PHE A 121 -0.47 -9.08 -3.33
CA PHE A 121 -0.18 -9.94 -4.46
C PHE A 121 -1.39 -10.79 -4.82
N TRP A 122 -1.47 -11.17 -6.10
CA TRP A 122 -2.54 -12.03 -6.62
C TRP A 122 -1.99 -13.33 -7.23
N VAL A 123 -2.74 -14.41 -7.05
CA VAL A 123 -2.58 -15.67 -7.77
C VAL A 123 -3.90 -16.05 -8.43
N ASN A 124 -3.88 -16.29 -9.75
CA ASN A 124 -4.99 -16.94 -10.43
C ASN A 124 -4.81 -18.46 -10.34
N ALA A 125 -5.79 -19.20 -9.80
CA ALA A 125 -5.68 -20.64 -9.58
C ALA A 125 -5.43 -21.45 -10.87
N LYS A 126 -5.86 -20.95 -12.03
CA LYS A 126 -5.56 -21.56 -13.33
C LYS A 126 -4.07 -21.58 -13.64
N SER A 127 -3.35 -20.56 -13.21
CA SER A 127 -1.90 -20.43 -13.42
C SER A 127 -1.09 -20.97 -12.24
N GLY A 128 -1.58 -20.79 -11.01
CA GLY A 128 -0.84 -21.08 -9.78
C GLY A 128 0.39 -20.19 -9.56
N VAL A 129 0.57 -19.11 -10.33
CA VAL A 129 1.75 -18.24 -10.28
C VAL A 129 1.44 -16.97 -9.49
N LEU A 130 2.36 -16.60 -8.59
CA LEU A 130 2.34 -15.31 -7.90
C LEU A 130 2.70 -14.18 -8.85
N THR A 131 1.74 -13.29 -9.11
CA THR A 131 1.98 -12.08 -9.91
C THR A 131 2.83 -11.10 -9.11
N THR A 132 3.93 -10.65 -9.72
CA THR A 132 4.85 -9.67 -9.13
C THR A 132 5.20 -8.57 -10.15
N PRO A 133 5.48 -7.33 -9.70
CA PRO A 133 5.37 -6.86 -8.32
C PRO A 133 3.91 -6.78 -7.83
N GLY A 134 3.71 -6.81 -6.52
CA GLY A 134 2.39 -6.57 -5.92
C GLY A 134 2.05 -5.08 -5.88
N THR A 135 0.78 -4.76 -5.63
CA THR A 135 0.39 -3.36 -5.35
C THR A 135 0.83 -2.99 -3.93
N THR A 136 1.38 -1.79 -3.74
CA THR A 136 1.92 -1.38 -2.44
C THR A 136 1.09 -0.28 -1.82
N GLY A 137 0.94 -0.31 -0.49
CA GLY A 137 -0.01 0.58 0.17
C GLY A 137 0.06 0.59 1.68
N VAL A 138 -0.73 1.49 2.25
CA VAL A 138 -0.91 1.66 3.70
C VAL A 138 -2.37 1.97 4.00
N PHE A 139 -2.75 1.79 5.27
CA PHE A 139 -4.05 2.22 5.76
C PHE A 139 -3.98 3.62 6.36
N VAL A 140 -4.94 4.46 6.00
CA VAL A 140 -5.12 5.82 6.51
C VAL A 140 -6.60 5.98 6.87
N ASP A 141 -6.89 6.40 8.10
CA ASP A 141 -8.26 6.67 8.57
C ASP A 141 -9.27 5.54 8.27
N GLY A 142 -8.83 4.29 8.41
CA GLY A 142 -9.66 3.11 8.21
C GLY A 142 -9.86 2.69 6.74
N ALA A 143 -9.14 3.28 5.80
CA ALA A 143 -9.13 2.88 4.39
C ALA A 143 -7.71 2.50 3.93
N GLY A 144 -7.58 1.38 3.24
CA GLY A 144 -6.32 0.93 2.65
C GLY A 144 -6.24 1.32 1.19
N THR A 145 -5.19 2.02 0.77
CA THR A 145 -4.98 2.38 -0.65
C THR A 145 -3.67 1.79 -1.15
N PHE A 146 -3.75 1.05 -2.26
CA PHE A 146 -2.65 0.28 -2.83
C PHE A 146 -2.45 0.67 -4.30
N LEU A 147 -1.21 0.97 -4.68
CA LEU A 147 -0.83 1.46 -6.00
C LEU A 147 0.20 0.55 -6.65
N ALA A 148 0.09 0.40 -7.97
CA ALA A 148 1.13 -0.16 -8.82
C ALA A 148 1.13 0.52 -10.19
N ASP A 149 2.29 0.51 -10.83
CA ASP A 149 2.39 0.69 -12.28
C ASP A 149 2.18 -0.67 -12.96
N ASP A 150 1.44 -0.68 -14.07
CA ASP A 150 1.10 -1.89 -14.83
C ASP A 150 0.99 -1.56 -16.33
N MET A 151 0.69 -2.56 -17.16
CA MET A 151 0.57 -2.45 -18.61
C MET A 151 -0.78 -3.00 -19.09
N ASP A 152 -1.54 -2.19 -19.84
CA ASP A 152 -2.68 -2.62 -20.63
C ASP A 152 -2.24 -2.82 -22.08
N GLY A 153 -1.84 -4.05 -22.41
CA GLY A 153 -1.09 -4.35 -23.62
C GLY A 153 0.26 -3.63 -23.60
N ASP A 154 0.51 -2.75 -24.57
CA ASP A 154 1.73 -1.94 -24.63
C ASP A 154 1.58 -0.56 -23.97
N LYS A 155 0.43 -0.29 -23.34
CA LYS A 155 0.11 1.02 -22.78
C LYS A 155 0.37 1.05 -21.27
N PRO A 156 1.24 1.93 -20.76
CA PRO A 156 1.45 2.05 -19.32
C PRO A 156 0.19 2.60 -18.65
N ILE A 157 -0.16 2.02 -17.51
CA ILE A 157 -1.29 2.42 -16.68
C ILE A 157 -0.86 2.47 -15.21
N LYS A 158 -1.65 3.17 -14.38
CA LYS A 158 -1.63 2.98 -12.93
C LYS A 158 -2.84 2.18 -12.49
N VAL A 159 -2.62 1.28 -11.56
CA VAL A 159 -3.66 0.50 -10.88
C VAL A 159 -3.77 1.00 -9.45
N ARG A 160 -5.00 1.23 -8.99
CA ARG A 160 -5.29 1.55 -7.58
C ARG A 160 -6.33 0.60 -7.03
N GLY A 161 -5.93 -0.24 -6.07
CA GLY A 161 -6.82 -1.01 -5.23
C GLY A 161 -7.14 -0.25 -3.95
N VAL A 162 -8.40 -0.27 -3.50
CA VAL A 162 -8.84 0.40 -2.28
C VAL A 162 -9.71 -0.53 -1.46
N TRP A 163 -9.38 -0.65 -0.18
CA TRP A 163 -10.24 -1.20 0.86
C TRP A 163 -10.90 -0.05 1.61
N ASP A 164 -12.22 0.03 1.59
CA ASP A 164 -12.98 1.04 2.34
C ASP A 164 -14.27 0.47 2.92
N ARG A 165 -15.06 1.32 3.60
CA ARG A 165 -16.33 0.94 4.26
C ARG A 165 -16.18 -0.25 5.20
N ILE A 166 -15.03 -0.33 5.88
CA ILE A 166 -14.68 -1.44 6.77
C ILE A 166 -15.48 -1.32 8.06
N THR A 167 -16.21 -2.39 8.37
CA THR A 167 -16.96 -2.59 9.61
C THR A 167 -16.68 -4.01 10.12
N PRO A 168 -17.12 -4.39 11.34
CA PRO A 168 -16.99 -5.77 11.80
C PRO A 168 -17.64 -6.80 10.87
N THR A 169 -18.67 -6.40 10.12
CA THR A 169 -19.52 -7.31 9.33
C THR A 169 -19.50 -7.06 7.82
N SER A 170 -18.82 -6.02 7.35
CA SER A 170 -18.78 -5.64 5.94
C SER A 170 -17.49 -4.91 5.58
N CYS A 171 -17.10 -4.95 4.33
CA CYS A 171 -16.11 -4.05 3.74
C CYS A 171 -16.35 -3.94 2.24
N ARG A 172 -15.62 -3.06 1.57
CA ARG A 172 -15.61 -2.99 0.12
C ARG A 172 -14.19 -2.95 -0.38
N TRP A 173 -13.89 -3.80 -1.35
CA TRP A 173 -12.71 -3.65 -2.18
C TRP A 173 -13.12 -3.08 -3.54
N HIS A 174 -12.36 -2.14 -4.07
CA HIS A 174 -12.55 -1.67 -5.44
C HIS A 174 -11.25 -1.32 -6.11
N GLN A 175 -11.26 -1.40 -7.43
CA GLN A 175 -10.12 -1.08 -8.28
C GLN A 175 -10.47 -0.02 -9.31
N ALA A 176 -9.55 0.91 -9.50
CA ALA A 176 -9.57 1.90 -10.56
C ALA A 176 -8.27 1.89 -11.36
N LEU A 177 -8.38 2.25 -12.64
CA LEU A 177 -7.25 2.41 -13.55
C LEU A 177 -7.07 3.87 -13.93
N SER A 178 -5.83 4.27 -14.19
CA SER A 178 -5.47 5.56 -14.76
C SER A 178 -4.56 5.38 -15.98
N TYR A 179 -4.86 6.11 -17.05
CA TYR A 179 -4.06 6.14 -18.29
C TYR A 179 -3.27 7.45 -18.43
N ASP A 180 -3.33 8.35 -17.45
CA ASP A 180 -2.75 9.69 -17.48
C ASP A 180 -1.89 9.99 -16.23
N ASP A 181 -1.18 8.96 -15.75
CA ASP A 181 -0.26 9.01 -14.63
C ASP A 181 -0.93 9.41 -13.29
N GLY A 182 -2.18 8.99 -13.11
CA GLY A 182 -2.94 9.17 -11.86
C GLY A 182 -3.73 10.48 -11.76
N LYS A 183 -3.82 11.27 -12.85
CA LYS A 183 -4.61 12.52 -12.87
C LYS A 183 -6.11 12.23 -12.89
N THR A 184 -6.53 11.23 -13.65
CA THR A 184 -7.91 10.73 -13.69
C THR A 184 -7.95 9.23 -13.43
N TRP A 185 -9.05 8.77 -12.83
CA TRP A 185 -9.25 7.39 -12.41
C TRP A 185 -10.62 6.90 -12.83
N GLN A 186 -10.68 5.77 -13.51
CA GLN A 186 -11.92 5.07 -13.82
C GLN A 186 -12.04 3.81 -12.97
N GLY A 187 -13.04 3.76 -12.09
CA GLY A 187 -13.39 2.56 -11.34
C GLY A 187 -13.89 1.47 -12.28
N GLN A 188 -13.34 0.27 -12.15
CA GLN A 188 -13.64 -0.85 -13.06
C GLN A 188 -14.11 -2.13 -12.35
N TRP A 189 -13.87 -2.26 -11.05
CA TRP A 189 -14.29 -3.44 -10.31
C TRP A 189 -14.60 -3.04 -8.87
N PHE A 190 -15.80 -3.40 -8.41
CA PHE A 190 -16.26 -3.23 -7.05
C PHE A 190 -16.67 -4.59 -6.49
N MET A 191 -16.31 -4.82 -5.24
CA MET A 191 -16.61 -6.01 -4.48
C MET A 191 -17.16 -5.55 -3.14
N ASP A 192 -18.45 -5.74 -2.90
CA ASP A 192 -19.07 -5.49 -1.60
C ASP A 192 -19.11 -6.80 -0.81
N TRP A 193 -18.42 -6.82 0.32
CA TRP A 193 -18.23 -8.00 1.17
C TRP A 193 -19.15 -7.93 2.38
N THR A 194 -19.79 -9.04 2.70
CA THR A 194 -20.59 -9.23 3.93
C THR A 194 -20.26 -10.57 4.56
N ARG A 195 -20.21 -10.64 5.89
CA ARG A 195 -19.96 -11.92 6.59
C ARG A 195 -20.95 -12.99 6.14
N ALA A 196 -20.47 -14.23 6.03
CA ALA A 196 -21.25 -15.37 5.56
C ALA A 196 -22.39 -15.76 6.51
#